data_AF-A0A6A4TES3-F1
#
_entry.id   AF-A0A6A4TES3-F1
#
_cell.length_a   1.000
_cell.length_b   1.000
_cell.length_c   1.000
_cell.angle_alpha   90.00
_cell.angle_beta   90.00
_cell.angle_gamma   90.00
#
_symmetry.space_group_name_H-M   'P 1'
#
loop_
_entity.id
_entity.type
_entity.pdbx_description
1 polymer ?
#
loop_
_entity_poly.entity_id
_entity_poly.type
_entity_poly.pdbx_seq_one_letter_code
_entity_poly.pdbx_strand_id
1 'polypeptide(L)'
;MSVDEDARWLDWVTRQFESIAGDDKEIDLDEFKTALKVKESFFAERFFALFDSDGSSSISLDELLKALDLLIHGSETDKLHFLFQVYDVDGSGSIDPDELRTVLKSCLRESAISLPEEKLDDLTLALFESADKDQSGSITFEELKDELETFPEVMENLTISAANWLKPPTVHQEKRATPRYLTRAYWQNNSRKLFFLCVYFLLSLLLFITAMLQHRHGGAWLMVAKGCGQCLNFNCTFVMVREHMTHMDDGRWV
;
A
#
# COMPACT_ATOMS: atom_id res chain seq x y z
N MET A 1 -3.65 -15.12 -19.01
CA MET A 1 -2.53 -15.63 -18.20
C MET A 1 -2.20 -17.05 -18.63
N SER A 2 -1.01 -17.57 -18.32
CA SER A 2 -0.65 -18.97 -18.60
C SER A 2 -1.19 -19.89 -17.51
N VAL A 3 -1.48 -21.17 -17.81
CA VAL A 3 -1.99 -22.18 -16.84
C VAL A 3 -1.18 -22.25 -15.54
N ASP A 4 0.12 -21.95 -15.64
CA ASP A 4 1.07 -21.96 -14.52
C ASP A 4 0.95 -20.72 -13.62
N GLU A 5 0.44 -19.59 -14.14
CA GLU A 5 0.11 -18.39 -13.36
C GLU A 5 -1.17 -18.59 -12.54
N ASP A 6 -2.20 -19.21 -13.13
CA ASP A 6 -3.48 -19.43 -12.46
C ASP A 6 -3.34 -20.40 -11.28
N ALA A 7 -2.54 -21.48 -11.45
CA ALA A 7 -2.25 -22.43 -10.39
C ALA A 7 -1.50 -21.79 -9.19
N ARG A 8 -0.55 -20.88 -9.47
CA ARG A 8 0.15 -20.14 -8.43
C ARG A 8 -0.75 -19.14 -7.71
N TRP A 9 -1.65 -18.51 -8.46
CA TRP A 9 -2.63 -17.59 -7.89
C TRP A 9 -3.59 -18.32 -6.94
N LEU A 10 -4.14 -19.47 -7.36
CA LEU A 10 -5.00 -20.31 -6.51
C LEU A 10 -4.29 -20.78 -5.23
N ASP A 11 -3.05 -21.29 -5.32
CA ASP A 11 -2.27 -21.70 -4.14
C ASP A 11 -2.03 -20.52 -3.18
N TRP A 12 -1.80 -19.32 -3.73
CA TRP A 12 -1.63 -18.12 -2.92
C TRP A 12 -2.94 -17.73 -2.22
N VAL A 13 -4.07 -17.68 -2.93
CA VAL A 13 -5.39 -17.29 -2.37
C VAL A 13 -5.80 -18.25 -1.26
N THR A 14 -5.69 -19.56 -1.51
CA THR A 14 -6.05 -20.58 -0.51
C THR A 14 -5.23 -20.44 0.77
N ARG A 15 -3.92 -20.15 0.66
CA ARG A 15 -3.08 -19.92 1.85
C ARG A 15 -3.45 -18.64 2.61
N GLN A 16 -3.88 -17.59 1.91
CA GLN A 16 -4.35 -16.39 2.59
C GLN A 16 -5.67 -16.66 3.29
N PHE A 17 -6.59 -17.36 2.64
CA PHE A 17 -7.85 -17.78 3.23
C PHE A 17 -7.62 -18.56 4.53
N GLU A 18 -6.79 -19.60 4.49
CA GLU A 18 -6.45 -20.41 5.68
C GLU A 18 -5.81 -19.58 6.81
N SER A 19 -5.06 -18.53 6.47
CA SER A 19 -4.46 -17.64 7.46
C SER A 19 -5.47 -16.68 8.11
N ILE A 20 -6.59 -16.38 7.43
CA ILE A 20 -7.60 -15.44 7.89
C ILE A 20 -8.70 -16.19 8.64
N ALA A 21 -9.24 -17.26 8.03
CA ALA A 21 -10.33 -18.09 8.56
C ALA A 21 -9.95 -18.94 9.78
N GLY A 22 -8.66 -19.16 10.04
CA GLY A 22 -8.25 -19.98 11.18
C GLY A 22 -8.77 -21.43 11.14
N ASP A 23 -9.33 -21.91 12.25
CA ASP A 23 -9.66 -23.34 12.45
C ASP A 23 -11.04 -23.75 11.90
N ASP A 24 -12.00 -22.83 11.82
CA ASP A 24 -13.37 -23.12 11.35
C ASP A 24 -13.50 -23.10 9.82
N LYS A 25 -12.49 -22.53 9.13
CA LYS A 25 -12.40 -22.44 7.66
C LYS A 25 -13.52 -21.62 7.03
N GLU A 26 -14.02 -20.66 7.77
CA GLU A 26 -14.98 -19.66 7.32
C GLU A 26 -14.40 -18.27 7.63
N ILE A 27 -14.68 -17.26 6.81
CA ILE A 27 -14.25 -15.88 7.10
C ILE A 27 -15.48 -15.10 7.55
N ASP A 28 -15.48 -14.63 8.80
CA ASP A 28 -16.52 -13.72 9.28
C ASP A 28 -16.28 -12.26 8.84
N LEU A 29 -17.26 -11.38 9.09
CA LEU A 29 -17.17 -9.98 8.68
C LEU A 29 -16.00 -9.22 9.34
N ASP A 30 -15.68 -9.54 10.60
CA ASP A 30 -14.61 -8.87 11.35
C ASP A 30 -13.24 -9.34 10.87
N GLU A 31 -13.10 -10.63 10.57
CA GLU A 31 -11.92 -11.23 9.93
C GLU A 31 -11.72 -10.66 8.52
N PHE A 32 -12.79 -10.54 7.73
CA PHE A 32 -12.76 -9.94 6.40
C PHE A 32 -12.29 -8.47 6.47
N LYS A 33 -12.88 -7.66 7.37
CA LYS A 33 -12.47 -6.27 7.61
C LYS A 33 -11.01 -6.17 8.07
N THR A 34 -10.58 -7.08 8.94
CA THR A 34 -9.20 -7.15 9.43
C THR A 34 -8.22 -7.50 8.31
N ALA A 35 -8.57 -8.45 7.43
CA ALA A 35 -7.78 -8.82 6.26
C ALA A 35 -7.60 -7.65 5.30
N LEU A 36 -8.66 -6.86 5.08
CA LEU A 36 -8.65 -5.63 4.29
C LEU A 36 -8.02 -4.43 5.01
N LYS A 37 -7.65 -4.58 6.29
CA LYS A 37 -7.10 -3.53 7.17
C LYS A 37 -7.99 -2.30 7.28
N VAL A 38 -9.30 -2.52 7.28
CA VAL A 38 -10.30 -1.49 7.53
C VAL A 38 -11.01 -1.74 8.85
N LYS A 39 -11.45 -0.66 9.49
CA LYS A 39 -12.23 -0.73 10.72
C LYS A 39 -13.72 -0.66 10.42
N GLU A 40 -14.12 0.43 9.78
CA GLU A 40 -15.49 0.69 9.35
C GLU A 40 -15.41 1.13 7.89
N SER A 41 -15.96 0.30 6.99
CA SER A 41 -16.07 0.63 5.58
C SER A 41 -17.39 0.07 5.09
N PHE A 42 -18.19 0.96 4.50
CA PHE A 42 -19.44 0.58 3.83
C PHE A 42 -19.15 -0.45 2.74
N PHE A 43 -18.10 -0.22 1.94
CA PHE A 43 -17.72 -1.13 0.87
C PHE A 43 -17.28 -2.50 1.37
N ALA A 44 -16.58 -2.60 2.50
CA ALA A 44 -16.23 -3.90 3.08
C ALA A 44 -17.47 -4.73 3.45
N GLU A 45 -18.50 -4.08 4.01
CA GLU A 45 -19.77 -4.75 4.34
C GLU A 45 -20.54 -5.17 3.08
N ARG A 46 -20.55 -4.32 2.05
CA ARG A 46 -21.17 -4.64 0.76
C ARG A 46 -20.45 -5.79 0.06
N PHE A 47 -19.11 -5.77 -0.02
CA PHE A 47 -18.36 -6.88 -0.62
C PHE A 47 -18.56 -8.17 0.14
N PHE A 48 -18.60 -8.12 1.46
CA PHE A 48 -18.88 -9.29 2.28
C PHE A 48 -20.25 -9.90 1.93
N ALA A 49 -21.30 -9.08 1.89
CA ALA A 49 -22.65 -9.53 1.55
C ALA A 49 -22.76 -10.08 0.12
N LEU A 50 -21.95 -9.59 -0.83
CA LEU A 50 -21.91 -10.11 -2.20
C LEU A 50 -21.10 -11.40 -2.34
N PHE A 51 -20.15 -11.64 -1.43
CA PHE A 51 -19.35 -12.85 -1.42
C PHE A 51 -20.10 -13.99 -0.72
N ASP A 52 -20.79 -13.70 0.38
CA ASP A 52 -21.68 -14.59 1.12
C ASP A 52 -22.96 -14.87 0.32
N SER A 53 -22.86 -15.83 -0.60
CA SER A 53 -23.92 -16.15 -1.55
C SER A 53 -25.05 -16.99 -0.95
N ASP A 54 -24.75 -17.72 0.13
CA ASP A 54 -25.69 -18.57 0.85
C ASP A 54 -26.32 -17.89 2.08
N GLY A 55 -25.85 -16.70 2.45
CA GLY A 55 -26.36 -15.91 3.57
C GLY A 55 -25.98 -16.51 4.92
N SER A 56 -24.89 -17.28 4.99
CA SER A 56 -24.41 -17.91 6.21
C SER A 56 -23.82 -16.92 7.22
N SER A 57 -23.65 -15.65 6.85
CA SER A 57 -22.92 -14.63 7.59
C SER A 57 -21.43 -14.95 7.72
N SER A 58 -20.91 -15.77 6.82
CA SER A 58 -19.52 -16.17 6.67
C SER A 58 -19.19 -16.34 5.19
N ILE A 59 -17.92 -16.23 4.83
CA ILE A 59 -17.45 -16.49 3.46
C ILE A 59 -16.63 -17.78 3.45
N SER A 60 -17.13 -18.75 2.69
CA SER A 60 -16.41 -19.99 2.45
C SER A 60 -15.30 -19.82 1.39
N LEU A 61 -14.36 -20.76 1.33
CA LEU A 61 -13.29 -20.72 0.32
C LEU A 61 -13.86 -20.73 -1.12
N ASP A 62 -14.93 -21.48 -1.36
CA ASP A 62 -15.55 -21.59 -2.69
C ASP A 62 -16.19 -20.27 -3.12
N GLU A 63 -16.87 -19.59 -2.19
CA GLU A 63 -17.46 -18.27 -2.40
C GLU A 63 -16.39 -17.21 -2.68
N LEU A 64 -15.34 -17.17 -1.87
CA LEU A 64 -14.21 -16.27 -2.10
C LEU A 64 -13.58 -16.50 -3.47
N LEU A 65 -13.33 -17.76 -3.85
CA LEU A 65 -12.73 -18.09 -5.14
C LEU A 65 -13.62 -17.67 -6.31
N LYS A 66 -14.92 -17.93 -6.25
CA LYS A 66 -15.87 -17.50 -7.29
C LYS A 66 -15.88 -15.99 -7.44
N ALA A 67 -15.95 -15.27 -6.33
CA ALA A 67 -16.01 -13.81 -6.37
C ALA A 67 -14.71 -13.18 -6.89
N LEU A 68 -13.55 -13.70 -6.45
CA LEU A 68 -12.25 -13.24 -6.98
C LEU A 68 -12.05 -13.61 -8.46
N ASP A 69 -12.53 -14.78 -8.89
CA ASP A 69 -12.48 -15.19 -10.30
C ASP A 69 -13.27 -14.20 -11.18
N LEU A 70 -14.48 -13.83 -10.76
CA LEU A 70 -15.28 -12.82 -11.45
C LEU A 70 -14.57 -11.45 -11.51
N LEU A 71 -13.88 -11.03 -10.45
CA LEU A 71 -13.19 -9.74 -10.43
C LEU A 71 -11.92 -9.71 -11.27
N ILE A 72 -11.21 -10.83 -11.35
CA ILE A 72 -9.94 -10.94 -12.07
C ILE A 72 -10.19 -11.25 -13.56
N HIS A 73 -11.02 -12.25 -13.84
CA HIS A 73 -11.25 -12.81 -15.17
C HIS A 73 -12.57 -12.39 -15.82
N GLY A 74 -13.50 -11.79 -15.05
CA GLY A 74 -14.75 -11.29 -15.58
C GLY A 74 -14.55 -10.21 -16.64
N SER A 75 -15.54 -10.12 -17.53
CA SER A 75 -15.62 -9.03 -18.50
C SER A 75 -15.85 -7.69 -17.79
N GLU A 76 -15.66 -6.60 -18.52
CA GLU A 76 -15.98 -5.25 -18.03
C GLU A 76 -17.45 -5.15 -17.59
N THR A 77 -18.36 -5.77 -18.34
CA THR A 77 -19.78 -5.87 -18.00
C THR A 77 -20.02 -6.65 -16.70
N ASP A 78 -19.30 -7.75 -16.47
CA ASP A 78 -19.45 -8.53 -15.23
C ASP A 78 -19.02 -7.72 -14.01
N LYS A 79 -17.94 -6.94 -14.16
CA LYS A 79 -17.44 -6.05 -13.10
C LYS A 79 -18.38 -4.87 -12.85
N LEU A 80 -18.97 -4.32 -13.90
CA LEU A 80 -20.02 -3.30 -13.79
C LEU A 80 -21.27 -3.85 -13.09
N HIS A 81 -21.68 -5.07 -13.40
CA HIS A 81 -22.80 -5.72 -12.75
C HIS A 81 -22.51 -5.96 -11.26
N PHE A 82 -21.30 -6.40 -10.95
CA PHE A 82 -20.86 -6.52 -9.56
C PHE A 82 -20.90 -5.16 -8.83
N LEU A 83 -20.41 -4.09 -9.46
CA LEU A 83 -20.49 -2.73 -8.91
C LEU A 83 -21.94 -2.28 -8.70
N PHE A 84 -22.83 -2.58 -9.63
CA PHE A 84 -24.25 -2.30 -9.51
C PHE A 84 -24.84 -2.98 -8.26
N GLN A 85 -24.50 -4.24 -8.00
CA GLN A 85 -24.95 -4.97 -6.80
C GLN A 85 -24.36 -4.42 -5.49
N VAL A 86 -23.18 -3.78 -5.54
CA VAL A 86 -22.65 -3.05 -4.37
C VAL A 86 -23.56 -1.88 -4.03
N TYR A 87 -24.10 -1.20 -5.04
CA TYR A 87 -24.90 0.01 -4.90
C TYR A 87 -26.36 -0.26 -4.57
N ASP A 88 -26.95 -1.30 -5.16
CA ASP A 88 -28.28 -1.83 -4.85
C ASP A 88 -28.25 -2.52 -3.48
N VAL A 89 -28.56 -1.75 -2.43
CA VAL A 89 -28.37 -2.16 -1.03
C VAL A 89 -29.37 -3.23 -0.65
N ASP A 90 -30.62 -3.08 -1.07
CA ASP A 90 -31.72 -3.96 -0.74
C ASP A 90 -31.91 -5.14 -1.71
N GLY A 91 -31.21 -5.14 -2.84
CA GLY A 91 -31.25 -6.20 -3.85
C GLY A 91 -32.52 -6.16 -4.70
N SER A 92 -33.15 -4.98 -4.82
CA SER A 92 -34.37 -4.79 -5.62
C SER A 92 -34.14 -4.95 -7.12
N GLY A 93 -32.89 -4.90 -7.58
CA GLY A 93 -32.51 -4.92 -9.00
C GLY A 93 -32.53 -3.53 -9.65
N SER A 94 -32.64 -2.47 -8.85
CA SER A 94 -32.61 -1.07 -9.27
C SER A 94 -32.03 -0.21 -8.17
N ILE A 95 -31.35 0.88 -8.49
CA ILE A 95 -30.78 1.79 -7.49
C ILE A 95 -31.74 2.95 -7.25
N ASP A 96 -32.19 3.12 -6.01
CA ASP A 96 -33.04 4.23 -5.63
C ASP A 96 -32.22 5.48 -5.21
N PRO A 97 -32.86 6.67 -5.08
CA PRO A 97 -32.15 7.89 -4.68
C PRO A 97 -31.48 7.82 -3.31
N ASP A 98 -32.06 7.09 -2.35
CA ASP A 98 -31.53 6.97 -0.99
C ASP A 98 -30.31 6.03 -0.95
N GLU A 99 -30.32 4.97 -1.77
CA GLU A 99 -29.19 4.07 -1.99
C GLU A 99 -28.01 4.80 -2.64
N LEU A 100 -28.27 5.52 -3.74
CA LEU A 100 -27.24 6.32 -4.41
C LEU A 100 -26.62 7.35 -3.45
N ARG A 101 -27.47 8.02 -2.66
CA ARG A 101 -27.02 8.96 -1.62
C ARG A 101 -26.11 8.30 -0.59
N THR A 102 -26.48 7.10 -0.14
CA THR A 102 -25.72 6.34 0.87
C THR A 102 -24.35 5.94 0.35
N VAL A 103 -24.26 5.49 -0.90
CA VAL A 103 -23.00 5.19 -1.57
C VAL A 103 -22.14 6.44 -1.70
N LEU A 104 -22.69 7.55 -2.21
CA LEU A 104 -21.98 8.82 -2.37
C LEU A 104 -21.44 9.35 -1.04
N LYS A 105 -22.26 9.30 0.02
CA LYS A 105 -21.84 9.70 1.37
C LYS A 105 -20.66 8.87 1.86
N SER A 106 -20.70 7.57 1.62
CA SER A 106 -19.65 6.63 2.02
C SER A 106 -18.35 6.90 1.26
N CYS A 107 -18.42 7.11 -0.07
CA CYS A 107 -17.28 7.51 -0.90
C CYS A 107 -16.59 8.78 -0.40
N LEU A 108 -17.37 9.82 -0.07
CA LEU A 108 -16.83 11.08 0.44
C LEU A 108 -16.14 10.90 1.80
N ARG A 109 -16.76 10.12 2.69
CA ARG A 109 -16.20 9.81 4.01
C ARG A 109 -14.87 9.07 3.93
N GLU A 110 -14.77 8.06 3.07
CA GLU A 110 -13.54 7.31 2.85
C GLU A 110 -12.45 8.14 2.16
N SER A 111 -12.84 9.09 1.32
CA SER A 111 -11.93 10.05 0.67
C SER A 111 -11.49 11.20 1.59
N ALA A 112 -11.92 11.21 2.86
CA ALA A 112 -11.74 12.30 3.82
C ALA A 112 -12.26 13.67 3.31
N ILE A 113 -13.24 13.66 2.41
CA ILE A 113 -13.91 14.85 1.89
C ILE A 113 -15.18 15.04 2.70
N SER A 114 -15.34 16.21 3.31
CA SER A 114 -16.57 16.58 4.02
C SER A 114 -17.38 17.54 3.16
N LEU A 115 -18.63 17.17 2.86
CA LEU A 115 -19.60 17.96 2.15
C LEU A 115 -20.81 18.18 3.07
N PRO A 116 -21.39 19.40 3.13
CA PRO A 116 -22.65 19.64 3.83
C PRO A 116 -23.76 18.75 3.27
N GLU A 117 -24.68 18.26 4.13
CA GLU A 117 -25.75 17.34 3.71
C GLU A 117 -26.61 17.93 2.59
N GLU A 118 -26.96 19.23 2.64
CA GLU A 118 -27.73 19.89 1.56
C GLU A 118 -27.04 19.79 0.19
N LYS A 119 -25.71 19.94 0.15
CA LYS A 119 -24.95 19.83 -1.11
C LYS A 119 -24.80 18.39 -1.58
N LEU A 120 -24.79 17.44 -0.64
CA LEU A 120 -24.82 16.02 -0.97
C LEU A 120 -26.17 15.67 -1.60
N ASP A 121 -27.27 16.18 -1.05
CA ASP A 121 -28.61 15.96 -1.57
C ASP A 121 -28.75 16.55 -2.98
N ASP A 122 -28.27 17.78 -3.20
CA ASP A 122 -28.23 18.43 -4.52
C ASP A 122 -27.40 17.61 -5.54
N LEU A 123 -26.24 17.08 -5.11
CA LEU A 123 -25.38 16.26 -5.96
C LEU A 123 -26.03 14.93 -6.31
N THR A 124 -26.61 14.25 -5.32
CA THR A 124 -27.34 13.00 -5.52
C THR A 124 -28.47 13.21 -6.52
N LEU A 125 -29.28 14.25 -6.34
CA LEU A 125 -30.41 14.53 -7.24
C LEU A 125 -29.92 14.79 -8.67
N ALA A 126 -28.87 15.61 -8.84
CA ALA A 126 -28.32 15.91 -10.15
C ALA A 126 -27.75 14.67 -10.86
N LEU A 127 -27.08 13.78 -10.13
CA LEU A 127 -26.58 12.51 -10.68
C LEU A 127 -27.72 11.55 -11.01
N PHE A 128 -28.73 11.49 -10.14
CA PHE A 128 -29.89 10.63 -10.32
C PHE A 128 -30.69 11.05 -11.57
N GLU A 129 -31.00 12.34 -11.72
CA GLU A 129 -31.70 12.88 -12.90
C GLU A 129 -30.91 12.69 -14.20
N SER A 130 -29.57 12.63 -14.13
CA SER A 130 -28.72 12.34 -15.29
C SER A 130 -28.83 10.87 -15.72
N ALA A 131 -28.84 9.96 -14.75
CA ALA A 131 -28.85 8.52 -14.98
C ALA A 131 -30.24 7.96 -15.28
N ASP A 132 -31.30 8.40 -14.59
CA ASP A 132 -32.69 7.97 -14.75
C ASP A 132 -33.31 8.60 -16.03
N LYS A 133 -32.96 8.01 -17.18
CA LYS A 133 -33.32 8.56 -18.51
C LYS A 133 -34.80 8.42 -18.79
N ASP A 134 -35.43 7.37 -18.29
CA ASP A 134 -36.85 7.11 -18.51
C ASP A 134 -37.77 7.73 -17.43
N GLN A 135 -37.18 8.33 -16.40
CA GLN A 135 -37.86 8.98 -15.27
C GLN A 135 -38.75 7.99 -14.49
N SER A 136 -38.31 6.74 -14.39
CA SER A 136 -38.99 5.70 -13.62
C SER A 136 -38.89 5.92 -12.12
N GLY A 137 -37.94 6.73 -11.66
CA GLY A 137 -37.65 6.94 -10.24
C GLY A 137 -36.71 5.89 -9.66
N SER A 138 -36.05 5.09 -10.50
CA SER A 138 -35.06 4.08 -10.12
C SER A 138 -34.04 3.91 -11.24
N ILE A 139 -32.76 3.74 -10.92
CA ILE A 139 -31.72 3.54 -11.93
C ILE A 139 -31.53 2.04 -12.19
N THR A 140 -31.80 1.62 -13.42
CA THR A 140 -31.55 0.24 -13.86
C THR A 140 -30.08 -0.02 -14.16
N PHE A 141 -29.69 -1.30 -14.27
CA PHE A 141 -28.32 -1.66 -14.65
C PHE A 141 -27.91 -1.03 -15.99
N GLU A 142 -28.81 -1.07 -16.97
CA GLU A 142 -28.63 -0.53 -18.32
C GLU A 142 -28.41 0.99 -18.28
N GLU A 143 -29.18 1.72 -17.46
CA GLU A 143 -29.04 3.16 -17.28
C GLU A 143 -27.72 3.54 -16.60
N LEU A 144 -27.35 2.85 -15.52
CA LEU A 144 -26.07 3.06 -14.86
C LEU A 144 -24.91 2.78 -15.83
N LYS A 145 -25.00 1.69 -16.59
CA LYS A 145 -23.99 1.31 -17.57
C LYS A 145 -23.84 2.38 -18.65
N ASP A 146 -24.93 2.82 -19.26
CA ASP A 146 -24.92 3.87 -20.28
C ASP A 146 -24.31 5.19 -19.74
N GLU A 147 -24.63 5.54 -18.49
CA GLU A 147 -24.10 6.74 -17.85
C GLU A 147 -22.59 6.62 -17.63
N LEU A 148 -22.12 5.48 -17.11
CA LEU A 148 -20.69 5.22 -16.88
C LEU A 148 -19.88 5.10 -18.18
N GLU A 149 -20.47 4.59 -19.26
CA GLU A 149 -19.85 4.57 -20.60
C GLU A 149 -19.63 6.00 -21.15
N THR A 150 -20.43 6.97 -20.71
CA THR A 150 -20.23 8.39 -21.03
C THR A 150 -19.04 9.00 -20.28
N PHE A 151 -18.61 8.37 -19.18
CA PHE A 151 -17.50 8.81 -18.32
C PHE A 151 -16.47 7.69 -18.10
N PRO A 152 -15.70 7.28 -19.13
CA PRO A 152 -14.82 6.11 -19.06
C PRO A 152 -13.74 6.22 -17.98
N GLU A 153 -13.26 7.43 -17.66
CA GLU A 153 -12.31 7.64 -16.55
C GLU A 153 -12.92 7.32 -15.18
N VAL A 154 -14.21 7.57 -14.99
CA VAL A 154 -14.93 7.27 -13.74
C VAL A 154 -15.14 5.77 -13.62
N MET A 155 -15.56 5.13 -14.71
CA MET A 155 -15.69 3.67 -14.78
C MET A 155 -14.38 2.97 -14.46
N GLU A 156 -13.28 3.38 -15.11
CA GLU A 156 -11.97 2.79 -14.88
C GLU A 156 -11.53 2.95 -13.42
N ASN A 157 -11.73 4.13 -12.82
CA ASN A 157 -11.39 4.37 -11.41
C ASN A 157 -12.26 3.58 -10.43
N LEU A 158 -13.56 3.42 -10.68
CA LEU A 158 -14.46 2.64 -9.82
C LEU A 158 -14.14 1.14 -9.89
N THR A 159 -13.96 0.61 -11.09
CA THR A 159 -13.62 -0.79 -11.30
C THR A 159 -12.21 -1.10 -10.78
N ILE A 160 -11.22 -0.21 -11.01
CA ILE A 160 -9.87 -0.36 -10.47
C ILE A 160 -9.86 -0.19 -8.96
N SER A 161 -10.64 0.72 -8.38
CA SER A 161 -10.75 0.88 -6.93
C SER A 161 -11.28 -0.41 -6.31
N ALA A 162 -12.45 -0.89 -6.74
CA ALA A 162 -13.05 -2.13 -6.25
C ALA A 162 -12.11 -3.34 -6.46
N ALA A 163 -11.47 -3.44 -7.63
CA ALA A 163 -10.48 -4.49 -7.87
C ALA A 163 -9.21 -4.33 -7.04
N ASN A 164 -8.76 -3.11 -6.71
CA ASN A 164 -7.58 -2.85 -5.88
C ASN A 164 -7.80 -3.23 -4.41
N TRP A 165 -9.04 -3.10 -3.91
CA TRP A 165 -9.41 -3.60 -2.57
C TRP A 165 -9.18 -5.11 -2.45
N LEU A 166 -9.40 -5.83 -3.53
CA LEU A 166 -9.37 -7.31 -3.57
C LEU A 166 -8.13 -7.86 -4.25
N LYS A 167 -7.34 -6.99 -4.89
CA LYS A 167 -6.05 -7.37 -5.47
C LYS A 167 -5.15 -7.77 -4.30
N PRO A 168 -4.49 -8.94 -4.36
CA PRO A 168 -3.45 -9.28 -3.41
C PRO A 168 -2.55 -8.05 -3.25
N PRO A 169 -2.20 -7.62 -2.01
CA PRO A 169 -1.18 -6.60 -1.85
C PRO A 169 -0.03 -7.10 -2.70
N THR A 170 0.36 -6.32 -3.71
CA THR A 170 1.43 -6.77 -4.61
C THR A 170 2.53 -7.17 -3.68
N VAL A 171 2.87 -8.45 -3.66
CA VAL A 171 4.00 -8.91 -2.89
C VAL A 171 5.10 -8.09 -3.51
N HIS A 172 5.52 -7.02 -2.81
CA HIS A 172 6.88 -6.58 -2.93
C HIS A 172 7.60 -7.86 -2.58
N GLN A 173 7.96 -8.61 -3.62
CA GLN A 173 8.97 -9.60 -3.50
C GLN A 173 10.09 -8.75 -2.94
N GLU A 174 10.28 -8.81 -1.64
CA GLU A 174 11.60 -8.71 -1.07
C GLU A 174 12.36 -9.88 -1.68
N LYS A 175 12.65 -9.76 -2.99
CA LYS A 175 13.75 -10.42 -3.65
C LYS A 175 14.86 -10.10 -2.69
N ARG A 176 15.32 -11.09 -1.91
CA ARG A 176 16.38 -10.96 -0.92
C ARG A 176 17.38 -9.97 -1.47
N ALA A 177 17.26 -8.72 -1.02
CA ALA A 177 17.88 -7.64 -1.76
C ALA A 177 19.36 -7.81 -1.47
N THR A 178 20.19 -7.80 -2.53
CA THR A 178 21.60 -7.50 -2.30
C THR A 178 21.64 -6.29 -1.37
N PRO A 179 22.39 -6.38 -0.28
CA PRO A 179 22.17 -5.47 0.82
C PRO A 179 22.34 -4.02 0.33
N ARG A 180 21.40 -3.17 0.75
CA ARG A 180 21.07 -1.85 0.17
C ARG A 180 22.28 -0.91 0.00
N TYR A 181 23.38 -1.17 0.71
CA TYR A 181 24.65 -0.43 0.62
C TYR A 181 25.42 -0.65 -0.70
N LEU A 182 25.13 -1.73 -1.44
CA LEU A 182 25.77 -2.04 -2.73
C LEU A 182 25.01 -1.51 -3.94
N THR A 183 23.84 -0.91 -3.75
CA THR A 183 23.04 -0.41 -4.86
C THR A 183 23.59 0.93 -5.39
N ARG A 184 23.65 1.10 -6.71
CA ARG A 184 24.08 2.36 -7.37
C ARG A 184 23.29 3.59 -6.90
N ALA A 185 22.00 3.41 -6.64
CA ALA A 185 21.12 4.45 -6.10
C ALA A 185 21.53 4.90 -4.69
N TYR A 186 21.99 3.99 -3.82
CA TYR A 186 22.47 4.34 -2.47
C TYR A 186 23.73 5.20 -2.54
N TRP A 187 24.66 4.84 -3.43
CA TRP A 187 25.89 5.61 -3.64
C TRP A 187 25.62 7.01 -4.19
N GLN A 188 24.65 7.15 -5.09
CA GLN A 188 24.25 8.45 -5.62
C GLN A 188 23.59 9.31 -4.53
N ASN A 189 22.66 8.74 -3.76
CA ASN A 189 21.90 9.47 -2.74
C ASN A 189 22.76 9.85 -1.53
N ASN A 190 23.69 8.98 -1.11
CA ASN A 190 24.58 9.22 0.03
C ASN A 190 26.00 9.65 -0.37
N SER A 191 26.19 10.13 -1.61
CA SER A 191 27.50 10.53 -2.15
C SER A 191 28.28 11.48 -1.22
N ARG A 192 27.61 12.46 -0.60
CA ARG A 192 28.22 13.38 0.37
C ARG A 192 28.73 12.68 1.63
N LYS A 193 27.95 11.75 2.19
CA LYS A 193 28.33 10.98 3.39
C LYS A 193 29.44 9.99 3.09
N LEU A 194 29.36 9.32 1.94
CA LEU A 194 30.39 8.38 1.47
C LEU A 194 31.71 9.10 1.18
N PHE A 195 31.65 10.28 0.55
CA PHE A 195 32.83 11.12 0.34
C PHE A 195 33.52 11.46 1.66
N PHE A 196 32.76 11.90 2.66
CA PHE A 196 33.29 12.20 3.98
C PHE A 196 33.94 10.98 4.66
N LEU A 197 33.28 9.82 4.59
CA LEU A 197 33.79 8.57 5.13
C LEU A 197 35.07 8.10 4.41
N CYS A 198 35.14 8.27 3.09
CA CYS A 198 36.34 7.99 2.30
C CYS A 198 37.50 8.92 2.70
N VAL A 199 37.25 10.23 2.84
CA VAL A 199 38.28 11.18 3.27
C VAL A 199 38.79 10.84 4.68
N TYR A 200 37.90 10.52 5.61
CA TYR A 200 38.26 10.10 6.96
C TYR A 200 39.12 8.83 6.97
N PHE A 201 38.75 7.82 6.18
CA PHE A 201 39.52 6.58 6.05
C PHE A 201 40.90 6.82 5.44
N LEU A 202 40.99 7.62 4.38
CA LEU A 202 42.26 7.97 3.73
C LEU A 202 43.19 8.73 4.68
N LEU A 203 42.67 9.69 5.45
CA LEU A 203 43.45 10.42 6.46
C LEU A 203 43.96 9.48 7.56
N SER A 204 43.10 8.59 8.06
CA SER A 204 43.46 7.59 9.07
C SER A 204 44.54 6.64 8.54
N LEU A 205 44.41 6.18 7.30
CA LEU A 205 45.38 5.30 6.65
C LEU A 205 46.73 6.01 6.43
N LEU A 206 46.71 7.29 6.03
CA LEU A 206 47.92 8.08 5.84
C LEU A 206 48.67 8.31 7.17
N LEU A 207 47.94 8.62 8.25
CA LEU A 207 48.51 8.76 9.59
C LEU A 207 49.10 7.43 10.09
N PHE A 208 48.41 6.32 9.85
CA PHE A 208 48.90 4.99 10.19
C PHE A 208 50.20 4.65 9.45
N ILE A 209 50.23 4.83 8.13
CA ILE A 209 51.39 4.49 7.29
C ILE A 209 52.58 5.40 7.62
N THR A 210 52.37 6.70 7.77
CA THR A 210 53.46 7.64 8.12
C THR A 210 54.08 7.31 9.48
N ALA A 211 53.25 7.00 10.48
CA ALA A 211 53.71 6.58 11.81
C ALA A 211 54.50 5.26 11.76
N MET A 212 54.06 4.28 10.94
CA MET A 212 54.79 3.04 10.70
C MET A 212 56.14 3.29 10.04
N LEU A 213 56.18 4.08 8.95
CA LEU A 213 57.41 4.34 8.19
C LEU A 213 58.45 5.09 9.01
N GLN A 214 58.02 6.02 9.88
CA GLN A 214 58.92 6.75 10.78
C GLN A 214 59.58 5.83 11.83
N HIS A 215 58.89 4.77 12.24
CA HIS A 215 59.36 3.82 13.27
C HIS A 215 59.84 2.49 12.71
N ARG A 216 60.19 2.44 11.41
CA ARG A 216 60.60 1.21 10.69
C ARG A 216 61.79 0.46 11.30
N HIS A 217 62.59 1.13 12.12
CA HIS A 217 63.77 0.56 12.76
C HIS A 217 63.46 -0.17 14.09
N GLY A 218 62.26 -0.05 14.65
CA GLY A 218 61.90 -0.54 15.99
C GLY A 218 61.19 -1.90 16.06
N GLY A 219 61.18 -2.67 14.97
CA GLY A 219 60.47 -3.95 14.88
C GLY A 219 58.99 -3.80 14.53
N ALA A 220 58.43 -4.83 13.88
CA ALA A 220 57.08 -4.79 13.30
C ALA A 220 55.97 -4.46 14.33
N TRP A 221 56.08 -5.02 15.54
CA TRP A 221 55.11 -4.78 16.62
C TRP A 221 55.08 -3.33 17.11
N LEU A 222 56.24 -2.68 17.19
CA LEU A 222 56.33 -1.27 17.59
C LEU A 222 55.75 -0.35 16.52
N MET A 223 55.97 -0.68 15.24
CA MET A 223 55.40 0.07 14.11
C MET A 223 53.88 0.05 14.14
N VAL A 224 53.28 -1.14 14.32
CA VAL A 224 51.82 -1.28 14.41
C VAL A 224 51.26 -0.55 15.63
N ALA A 225 51.90 -0.69 16.79
CA ALA A 225 51.47 0.01 18.01
C ALA A 225 51.49 1.53 17.86
N LYS A 226 52.54 2.08 17.23
CA LYS A 226 52.64 3.52 16.96
C LYS A 226 51.64 4.00 15.91
N GLY A 227 51.38 3.20 14.87
CA GLY A 227 50.33 3.47 13.89
C GLY A 227 48.94 3.53 14.53
N CYS A 228 48.57 2.51 15.29
CA CYS A 228 47.29 2.47 16.01
C CYS A 228 47.16 3.63 17.00
N GLY A 229 48.24 3.99 17.71
CA GLY A 229 48.25 5.12 18.64
C GLY A 229 47.98 6.47 17.97
N GLN A 230 48.53 6.71 16.77
CA GLN A 230 48.26 7.94 16.01
C GLN A 230 46.81 8.00 15.49
N CYS A 231 46.27 6.87 15.02
CA CYS A 231 44.85 6.79 14.64
C CYS A 231 43.92 7.04 15.83
N LEU A 232 44.26 6.51 17.02
CA LEU A 232 43.48 6.73 18.23
C LEU A 232 43.46 8.22 18.61
N ASN A 233 44.62 8.89 18.58
CA ASN A 233 44.73 10.31 18.89
C ASN A 233 43.91 11.18 17.91
N PHE A 234 43.97 10.85 16.62
CA PHE A 234 43.16 11.50 15.60
C PHE A 234 41.66 11.31 15.85
N ASN A 235 41.21 10.09 16.15
CA ASN A 235 39.81 9.80 16.44
C ASN A 235 39.32 10.57 17.67
N CYS A 236 40.11 10.63 18.74
CA CYS A 236 39.78 11.41 19.95
C CYS A 236 39.62 12.90 19.64
N THR A 237 40.55 13.48 18.88
CA THR A 237 40.50 14.89 18.47
C THR A 237 39.29 15.17 17.60
N PHE A 238 38.99 14.26 16.67
CA PHE A 238 37.87 14.39 15.74
C PHE A 238 36.51 14.32 16.45
N VAL A 239 36.35 13.44 17.44
CA VAL A 239 35.13 13.36 18.26
C VAL A 239 34.89 14.66 19.03
N MET A 240 35.94 15.24 19.62
CA MET A 240 35.84 16.53 20.32
C MET A 240 35.42 17.67 19.38
N VAL A 241 35.99 17.73 18.18
CA VAL A 241 35.62 18.75 17.18
C VAL A 241 34.16 18.59 16.74
N ARG A 242 33.70 17.34 16.55
CA ARG A 242 32.30 17.07 16.20
C ARG A 242 31.34 17.54 17.30
N GLU A 243 31.65 17.24 18.55
CA GLU A 243 30.84 17.66 19.71
C GLU A 243 30.74 19.19 19.81
N HIS A 244 31.86 19.88 19.57
CA HIS A 244 31.89 21.34 19.52
C HIS A 244 31.07 21.92 18.35
N MET A 245 31.13 21.32 17.16
CA MET A 245 30.32 21.74 16.01
C MET A 245 28.82 21.52 16.24
N THR A 246 28.43 20.40 16.86
CA THR A 246 27.03 20.15 17.20
C THR A 246 26.49 21.14 18.23
N HIS A 247 27.33 21.61 19.16
CA HIS A 247 26.95 22.67 20.10
C HIS A 247 26.78 24.04 19.43
N MET A 248 27.52 24.33 18.35
CA MET A 248 27.39 25.58 17.59
C MET A 248 26.12 25.63 16.73
N ASP A 249 25.70 24.49 16.16
CA ASP A 249 24.49 24.41 15.32
C ASP A 249 23.19 24.48 16.16
N ASP A 250 23.23 24.09 17.43
CA ASP A 250 22.06 24.03 18.33
C ASP A 250 21.66 25.40 18.93
N GLY A 251 22.35 26.50 18.57
CA GLY A 251 21.99 27.87 18.97
C GLY A 251 21.96 28.16 20.48
N ARG A 252 22.34 27.21 21.33
CA ARG A 252 22.39 27.36 22.79
C ARG A 252 23.74 27.93 23.19
N TRP A 253 23.89 29.23 22.99
CA TRP A 253 24.85 30.03 23.73
C TRP A 253 24.37 30.15 25.17
N VAL A 254 25.06 29.49 26.10
CA VAL A 254 25.22 30.01 27.46
C VAL A 254 26.46 30.90 27.45
#